data_AF-A0A4R4ZYK8-F1
#
_entry.id   AF-A0A4R4ZYK8-F1
#
_cell.length_a   1.000
_cell.length_b   1.000
_cell.length_c   1.000
_cell.angle_alpha   90.00
_cell.angle_beta   90.00
_cell.angle_gamma   90.00
#
_symmetry.space_group_name_H-M   'P 1'
#
loop_
_entity.id
_entity.type
_entity.pdbx_description
1 polymer ?
#
loop_
_entity_poly.entity_id
_entity_poly.type
_entity_poly.pdbx_seq_one_letter_code
_entity_poly.pdbx_strand_id
1 'polypeptide(L)'
;MGGIMTSSAEVPTRTDVLIVGAGPAGLALAASLRQLSVDHVLIDRTTSVQPGSKAAAVQPRTLEYLDRIGVADALVKIGVRSPGFSLHDCEKTLLRASFTDLDTPFPFVLLVSQQTTEECLLDRLLDLGGTVHRDHRFIDFTDDFPGVSATVAGPDGVLRAISARYLVGCDGVRSGVRANAGIEFPGTARESRFTIADIRLSTVAEELIAQDTTFFLSGAGMLLFSPLADGQYRVVSPAPPGMSEPTQHDVQMLLAERGPLSGQATVTEVVRASTYRVQERVAETFRKGPVFLVGDAAHTHSPAGAQGMNTGIQDAGNLAWKLHTVLTGAAGNELLDSYHAERHPIATAMVGFTATFAKLASVRDPLGARLRNDVLAAAAGTLGVTDWIAAKLSELDVSYAQGPAGRLRIGDRVPPTAVPGSDLTWTLATPDLQEIQGLPADVTVRHIPGLDTALLVRPDGYLAASGAPTELLTHLPIA
;
A
#
# COMPACT_ATOMS: atom_id res chain seq x y z
N MET A 1 9.60 28.92 20.25
CA MET A 1 10.83 28.13 20.47
C MET A 1 10.54 27.08 21.53
N GLY A 2 9.99 25.94 21.13
CA GLY A 2 9.89 24.75 21.97
C GLY A 2 10.75 23.69 21.29
N GLY A 3 11.88 23.37 21.90
CA GLY A 3 12.80 22.37 21.36
C GLY A 3 12.14 21.01 21.37
N ILE A 4 12.04 20.39 20.19
CA ILE A 4 11.75 18.96 20.08
C ILE A 4 12.93 18.25 20.72
N MET A 5 12.70 17.58 21.84
CA MET A 5 13.69 16.70 22.46
C MET A 5 13.94 15.53 21.50
N THR A 6 14.93 15.68 20.62
CA THR A 6 15.55 14.56 19.93
C THR A 6 16.31 13.76 20.99
N SER A 7 15.65 12.79 21.60
CA SER A 7 16.36 11.77 22.36
C SER A 7 17.21 11.00 21.35
N SER A 8 18.51 11.25 21.35
CA SER A 8 19.52 10.48 20.62
C SER A 8 19.70 9.12 21.30
N ALA A 9 18.63 8.33 21.36
CA ALA A 9 18.72 6.97 21.84
C ALA A 9 19.70 6.22 20.94
N GLU A 10 20.78 5.74 21.56
CA GLU A 10 21.78 4.92 20.89
C GLU A 10 21.08 3.74 20.21
N VAL A 11 21.42 3.46 18.95
CA VAL A 11 20.80 2.36 18.22
C VAL A 11 21.17 1.04 18.90
N PRO A 12 20.19 0.16 19.20
CA PRO A 12 20.49 -1.13 19.79
C PRO A 12 21.43 -1.95 18.91
N THR A 13 22.37 -2.66 19.54
CA THR A 13 23.34 -3.53 18.85
C THR A 13 22.78 -4.93 18.57
N ARG A 14 21.60 -5.26 19.11
CA ARG A 14 20.91 -6.53 18.87
C ARG A 14 19.40 -6.33 18.87
N THR A 15 18.71 -7.07 18.02
CA THR A 15 17.24 -7.13 17.99
C THR A 15 16.75 -8.45 17.37
N ASP A 16 15.48 -8.78 17.44
CA ASP A 16 14.92 -9.89 16.66
C ASP A 16 14.71 -9.48 15.18
N VAL A 17 14.20 -8.27 14.91
CA VAL A 17 13.93 -7.79 13.54
C VAL A 17 14.57 -6.42 13.29
N LEU A 18 15.51 -6.32 12.34
CA LEU A 18 16.03 -5.05 11.85
C LEU A 18 15.26 -4.62 10.59
N ILE A 19 14.61 -3.47 10.64
CA ILE A 19 13.88 -2.86 9.52
C ILE A 19 14.71 -1.71 8.96
N VAL A 20 14.98 -1.73 7.66
CA VAL A 20 15.73 -0.68 6.96
C VAL A 20 14.79 0.13 6.08
N GLY A 21 14.54 1.38 6.45
CA GLY A 21 13.68 2.32 5.71
C GLY A 21 12.36 2.57 6.41
N ALA A 22 12.12 3.82 6.80
CA ALA A 22 10.91 4.32 7.47
C ALA A 22 9.99 5.08 6.50
N GLY A 23 9.77 4.50 5.31
CA GLY A 23 8.65 4.85 4.44
C GLY A 23 7.35 4.16 4.89
N PRO A 24 6.26 4.21 4.10
CA PRO A 24 4.95 3.73 4.54
C PRO A 24 4.95 2.24 4.91
N ALA A 25 5.63 1.41 4.11
CA ALA A 25 5.74 -0.03 4.37
C ALA A 25 6.54 -0.34 5.65
N GLY A 26 7.67 0.33 5.85
CA GLY A 26 8.52 0.10 7.03
C GLY A 26 7.89 0.63 8.32
N LEU A 27 7.21 1.78 8.27
CA LEU A 27 6.45 2.31 9.40
C LEU A 27 5.25 1.42 9.73
N ALA A 28 4.51 0.94 8.73
CA ALA A 28 3.42 -0.01 8.93
C ALA A 28 3.93 -1.33 9.55
N LEU A 29 5.06 -1.85 9.08
CA LEU A 29 5.69 -3.05 9.65
C LEU A 29 6.10 -2.81 11.11
N ALA A 30 6.80 -1.72 11.41
CA ALA A 30 7.24 -1.39 12.76
C ALA A 30 6.05 -1.21 13.72
N ALA A 31 5.00 -0.50 13.31
CA ALA A 31 3.79 -0.33 14.11
C ALA A 31 3.11 -1.68 14.38
N SER A 32 3.04 -2.54 13.37
CA SER A 32 2.46 -3.88 13.49
C SER A 32 3.26 -4.77 14.44
N LEU A 33 4.59 -4.82 14.28
CA LEU A 33 5.49 -5.57 15.16
C LEU A 33 5.45 -5.03 16.59
N ARG A 34 5.35 -3.71 16.77
CA ARG A 34 5.21 -3.10 18.09
C ARG A 34 3.90 -3.50 18.78
N GLN A 35 2.78 -3.47 18.06
CA GLN A 35 1.48 -3.92 18.57
C GLN A 35 1.49 -5.42 18.94
N LEU A 36 2.26 -6.22 18.20
CA LEU A 36 2.52 -7.64 18.47
C LEU A 36 3.61 -7.89 19.53
N SER A 37 4.15 -6.84 20.16
CA SER A 37 5.24 -6.93 21.15
C SER A 37 6.51 -7.64 20.64
N VAL A 38 6.80 -7.55 19.35
CA VAL A 38 8.04 -8.07 18.74
C VAL A 38 9.17 -7.05 18.90
N ASP A 39 10.32 -7.52 19.39
CA ASP A 39 11.55 -6.72 19.46
C ASP A 39 12.06 -6.38 18.05
N HIS A 40 12.12 -5.09 17.74
CA HIS A 40 12.57 -4.61 16.45
C HIS A 40 13.29 -3.27 16.56
N VAL A 41 14.18 -3.04 15.60
CA VAL A 41 14.85 -1.76 15.38
C VAL A 41 14.48 -1.25 13.99
N LEU A 42 13.94 -0.04 13.91
CA LEU A 42 13.68 0.64 12.64
C LEU A 42 14.71 1.76 12.44
N ILE A 43 15.52 1.63 11.38
CA ILE A 43 16.47 2.67 10.95
C ILE A 43 16.00 3.36 9.68
N ASP A 44 16.33 4.63 9.53
CA ASP A 44 16.16 5.34 8.27
C ASP A 44 17.29 6.36 8.05
N ARG A 45 17.73 6.49 6.80
CA ARG A 45 18.84 7.38 6.41
C ARG A 45 18.46 8.86 6.36
N THR A 46 17.17 9.18 6.42
CA THR A 46 16.63 10.54 6.39
C THR A 46 16.47 11.07 7.81
N THR A 47 16.46 12.40 7.94
CA THR A 47 16.32 13.10 9.22
C THR A 47 14.86 13.18 9.69
N SER A 48 13.89 13.05 8.77
CA SER A 48 12.46 13.29 9.00
C SER A 48 11.62 12.67 7.88
N VAL A 49 10.30 12.61 8.07
CA VAL A 49 9.34 12.32 6.99
C VAL A 49 9.61 13.30 5.85
N GLN A 50 9.79 12.76 4.64
CA GLN A 50 10.23 13.57 3.51
C GLN A 50 9.05 14.36 2.93
N PRO A 51 9.18 15.69 2.76
CA PRO A 51 8.14 16.49 2.13
C PRO A 51 8.06 16.16 0.65
N GLY A 52 6.83 16.07 0.14
CA GLY A 52 6.56 15.74 -1.26
C GLY A 52 6.03 14.32 -1.43
N SER A 53 4.95 14.20 -2.19
CA SER A 53 4.09 13.02 -2.18
C SER A 53 4.11 12.34 -3.54
N LYS A 54 4.54 11.07 -3.61
CA LYS A 54 4.42 10.26 -4.85
C LYS A 54 3.08 9.55 -4.96
N ALA A 55 2.56 9.07 -3.83
CA ALA A 55 1.21 8.50 -3.74
C ALA A 55 0.19 9.54 -3.24
N ALA A 56 -1.07 9.40 -3.60
CA ALA A 56 -2.15 10.34 -3.24
C ALA A 56 -3.40 9.67 -2.69
N ALA A 57 -3.38 8.34 -2.55
CA ALA A 57 -4.58 7.56 -2.31
C ALA A 57 -4.26 6.34 -1.45
N VAL A 58 -5.12 6.11 -0.47
CA VAL A 58 -5.17 4.87 0.32
C VAL A 58 -6.43 4.11 -0.10
N GLN A 59 -6.23 2.87 -0.56
CA GLN A 59 -7.31 2.02 -1.08
C GLN A 59 -8.10 1.36 0.07
N PRO A 60 -9.37 0.97 -0.18
CA PRO A 60 -10.19 0.27 0.80
C PRO A 60 -9.47 -0.89 1.51
N ARG A 61 -8.82 -1.79 0.76
CA ARG A 61 -8.12 -2.93 1.38
C ARG A 61 -7.02 -2.50 2.35
N THR A 62 -6.30 -1.43 2.01
CA THR A 62 -5.25 -0.90 2.87
C THR A 62 -5.84 -0.19 4.08
N LEU A 63 -6.96 0.54 3.94
CA LEU A 63 -7.67 1.10 5.10
C LEU A 63 -8.12 0.02 6.08
N GLU A 64 -8.59 -1.13 5.59
CA GLU A 64 -8.95 -2.26 6.48
C GLU A 64 -7.77 -2.80 7.27
N TYR A 65 -6.57 -2.83 6.67
CA TYR A 65 -5.37 -3.21 7.40
C TYR A 65 -4.95 -2.12 8.39
N LEU A 66 -4.97 -0.86 7.96
CA LEU A 66 -4.64 0.28 8.80
C LEU A 66 -5.60 0.44 9.99
N ASP A 67 -6.85 -0.01 9.85
CA ASP A 67 -7.83 -0.07 10.94
C ASP A 67 -7.39 -1.04 12.03
N ARG A 68 -6.92 -2.24 11.65
CA ARG A 68 -6.40 -3.26 12.59
C ARG A 68 -5.20 -2.79 13.40
N ILE A 69 -4.44 -1.84 12.86
CA ILE A 69 -3.29 -1.23 13.56
C ILE A 69 -3.60 0.17 14.11
N GLY A 70 -4.86 0.61 14.10
CA GLY A 70 -5.31 1.86 14.74
C GLY A 70 -4.96 3.16 14.02
N VAL A 71 -4.76 3.13 12.70
CA VAL A 71 -4.34 4.28 11.88
C VAL A 71 -5.47 4.83 11.01
N ALA A 72 -6.43 3.98 10.60
CA ALA A 72 -7.46 4.35 9.63
C ALA A 72 -8.31 5.57 10.08
N ASP A 73 -8.74 5.61 11.34
CA ASP A 73 -9.57 6.72 11.85
C ASP A 73 -8.89 8.08 11.74
N ALA A 74 -7.60 8.17 12.06
CA ALA A 74 -6.84 9.41 11.97
C ALA A 74 -6.72 9.88 10.51
N LEU A 75 -6.42 8.94 9.61
CA LEU A 75 -6.35 9.21 8.17
C LEU A 75 -7.69 9.67 7.61
N VAL A 76 -8.77 8.96 7.92
CA VAL A 76 -10.12 9.22 7.41
C VAL A 76 -10.65 10.59 7.86
N LYS A 77 -10.19 11.09 9.02
CA LYS A 77 -10.53 12.45 9.49
C LYS A 77 -9.85 13.56 8.68
N ILE A 78 -8.70 13.27 8.06
CA ILE A 78 -7.86 14.28 7.38
C ILE A 78 -8.01 14.19 5.85
N GLY A 79 -8.18 12.99 5.31
CA GLY A 79 -8.27 12.75 3.87
C GLY A 79 -9.66 13.04 3.28
N VAL A 80 -9.71 13.18 1.96
CA VAL A 80 -10.96 13.36 1.21
C VAL A 80 -11.47 12.00 0.73
N ARG A 81 -12.73 11.68 1.00
CA ARG A 81 -13.34 10.42 0.55
C ARG A 81 -13.81 10.54 -0.90
N SER A 82 -13.21 9.77 -1.81
CA SER A 82 -13.62 9.67 -3.21
C SER A 82 -14.44 8.38 -3.39
N PRO A 83 -15.69 8.46 -3.87
CA PRO A 83 -16.60 7.30 -3.92
C PRO A 83 -16.28 6.33 -5.08
N GLY A 84 -15.20 6.55 -5.82
CA GLY A 84 -14.75 5.67 -6.88
C GLY A 84 -13.75 6.32 -7.81
N PHE A 85 -13.66 5.76 -9.01
CA PHE A 85 -12.82 6.24 -10.11
C PHE A 85 -13.65 6.45 -11.37
N SER A 86 -13.29 7.47 -12.13
CA SER A 86 -13.92 7.77 -13.42
C SER A 86 -12.88 7.89 -14.53
N LEU A 87 -13.18 7.31 -15.70
CA LEU A 87 -12.43 7.48 -16.95
C LEU A 87 -13.22 8.42 -17.86
N HIS A 88 -12.58 9.48 -18.31
CA HIS A 88 -13.18 10.54 -19.09
C HIS A 88 -12.45 10.76 -20.41
N ASP A 89 -13.17 11.22 -21.42
CA ASP A 89 -12.64 11.92 -22.59
C ASP A 89 -13.19 13.34 -22.56
N CYS A 90 -12.38 14.28 -22.07
CA CYS A 90 -12.83 15.63 -21.74
C CYS A 90 -14.08 15.59 -20.84
N GLU A 91 -15.20 16.17 -21.27
CA GLU A 91 -16.48 16.18 -20.52
C GLU A 91 -17.27 14.87 -20.61
N LYS A 92 -16.88 13.93 -21.50
CA LYS A 92 -17.61 12.67 -21.68
C LYS A 92 -17.07 11.60 -20.72
N THR A 93 -17.91 11.14 -19.78
CA THR A 93 -17.61 9.94 -19.00
C THR A 93 -17.62 8.70 -19.90
N LEU A 94 -16.50 7.98 -19.95
CA LEU A 94 -16.36 6.71 -20.65
C LEU A 94 -16.74 5.55 -19.75
N LEU A 95 -16.29 5.58 -18.50
CA LEU A 95 -16.52 4.53 -17.51
C LEU A 95 -16.46 5.14 -16.11
N ARG A 96 -17.34 4.70 -15.22
CA ARG A 96 -17.26 5.00 -13.78
C ARG A 96 -17.28 3.69 -13.01
N ALA A 97 -16.28 3.47 -12.17
CA ALA A 97 -16.20 2.35 -11.24
C ALA A 97 -16.54 2.89 -9.84
N SER A 98 -17.75 2.61 -9.37
CA SER A 98 -18.21 3.03 -8.05
C SER A 98 -17.68 2.10 -6.96
N PHE A 99 -17.32 2.68 -5.81
CA PHE A 99 -16.89 1.94 -4.62
C PHE A 99 -18.02 1.80 -3.60
N THR A 100 -19.17 2.47 -3.83
CA THR A 100 -20.30 2.56 -2.90
C THR A 100 -20.87 1.22 -2.46
N ASP A 101 -20.83 0.21 -3.34
CA ASP A 101 -21.41 -1.12 -3.10
C ASP A 101 -20.34 -2.17 -2.73
N LEU A 102 -19.10 -1.75 -2.48
CA LEU A 102 -18.04 -2.65 -2.04
C LEU A 102 -18.31 -3.14 -0.61
N ASP A 103 -18.10 -4.43 -0.39
CA ASP A 103 -18.29 -5.07 0.90
C ASP A 103 -17.12 -4.78 1.85
N THR A 104 -17.10 -3.56 2.38
CA THR A 104 -16.06 -2.99 3.23
C THR A 104 -16.61 -1.83 4.07
N PRO A 105 -16.09 -1.58 5.28
CA PRO A 105 -16.41 -0.37 6.03
C PRO A 105 -15.85 0.91 5.38
N PHE A 106 -14.95 0.78 4.40
CA PHE A 106 -14.33 1.90 3.69
C PHE A 106 -14.70 1.89 2.19
N PRO A 107 -15.98 2.10 1.80
CA PRO A 107 -16.43 2.02 0.40
C PRO A 107 -16.04 3.27 -0.40
N PHE A 108 -14.77 3.68 -0.30
CA PHE A 108 -14.19 4.87 -0.91
C PHE A 108 -12.67 4.75 -1.00
N VAL A 109 -12.08 5.46 -1.96
CA VAL A 109 -10.64 5.73 -1.97
C VAL A 109 -10.40 6.94 -1.08
N LEU A 110 -9.48 6.86 -0.13
CA LEU A 110 -9.12 8.01 0.68
C LEU A 110 -7.99 8.79 0.01
N LEU A 111 -8.30 10.00 -0.43
CA LEU A 111 -7.36 10.91 -1.06
C LEU A 111 -6.59 11.68 0.02
N VAL A 112 -5.36 11.25 0.25
CA VAL A 112 -4.46 11.75 1.28
C VAL A 112 -3.03 11.61 0.80
N SER A 113 -2.19 12.58 1.15
CA SER A 113 -0.79 12.56 0.74
C SER A 113 -0.04 11.40 1.40
N GLN A 114 0.95 10.86 0.70
CA GLN A 114 1.88 9.88 1.27
C GLN A 114 2.57 10.40 2.53
N GLN A 115 2.95 11.69 2.53
CA GLN A 115 3.56 12.33 3.69
C GLN A 115 2.63 12.23 4.91
N THR A 116 1.36 12.60 4.75
CA THR A 116 0.36 12.51 5.81
C THR A 116 0.15 11.07 6.27
N THR A 117 0.18 10.10 5.34
CA THR A 117 0.14 8.67 5.69
C THR A 117 1.35 8.23 6.51
N GLU A 118 2.56 8.66 6.14
CA GLU A 118 3.78 8.38 6.91
C GLU A 118 3.74 9.05 8.29
N GLU A 119 3.22 10.28 8.39
CA GLU A 119 3.04 11.00 9.65
C GLU A 119 2.06 10.25 10.57
N CYS A 120 0.88 9.85 10.10
CA CYS A 120 -0.07 9.09 10.92
C CYS A 120 0.47 7.72 11.35
N LEU A 121 1.23 7.04 10.48
CA LEU A 121 1.88 5.78 10.83
C LEU A 121 3.00 5.97 11.87
N LEU A 122 3.77 7.06 11.75
CA LEU A 122 4.80 7.43 12.72
C LEU A 122 4.19 7.76 14.07
N ASP A 123 3.14 8.58 14.11
CA ASP A 123 2.42 8.92 15.34
C ASP A 123 1.92 7.65 16.02
N ARG A 124 1.32 6.73 15.26
CA ARG A 124 0.88 5.44 15.80
C ARG A 124 2.03 4.61 16.35
N LEU A 125 3.17 4.55 15.66
CA LEU A 125 4.35 3.84 16.15
C LEU A 125 4.83 4.44 17.49
N LEU A 126 4.87 5.77 17.60
CA LEU A 126 5.26 6.47 18.82
C LEU A 126 4.27 6.25 19.96
N ASP A 127 2.96 6.26 19.68
CA ASP A 127 1.90 5.96 20.66
C ASP A 127 2.00 4.54 21.23
N LEU A 128 2.47 3.59 20.40
CA LEU A 128 2.78 2.23 20.82
C LEU A 128 4.13 2.12 21.56
N GLY A 129 4.85 3.23 21.75
CA GLY A 129 6.17 3.30 22.38
C GLY A 129 7.32 2.78 21.51
N GLY A 130 7.12 2.70 20.20
CA GLY A 130 8.18 2.45 19.22
C GLY A 130 8.97 3.72 18.89
N THR A 131 10.02 3.58 18.08
CA THR A 131 10.86 4.70 17.66
C THR A 131 11.42 4.49 16.25
N VAL A 132 11.86 5.57 15.63
CA VAL A 132 12.62 5.55 14.37
C VAL A 132 14.01 6.11 14.62
N HIS A 133 15.03 5.32 14.38
CA HIS A 133 16.42 5.78 14.41
C HIS A 133 16.76 6.44 13.07
N ARG A 134 16.47 7.75 12.99
CA ARG A 134 16.76 8.63 11.85
C ARG A 134 18.27 8.86 11.71
N ASP A 135 18.71 9.30 10.53
CA ASP A 135 20.13 9.45 10.14
C ASP A 135 20.99 8.19 10.30
N HIS A 136 20.37 7.01 10.25
CA HIS A 136 21.07 5.73 10.28
C HIS A 136 20.97 5.05 8.91
N ARG A 137 22.12 4.85 8.28
CA ARG A 137 22.21 4.30 6.93
C ARG A 137 22.73 2.87 6.97
N PHE A 138 21.93 1.94 6.46
CA PHE A 138 22.39 0.60 6.13
C PHE A 138 23.48 0.62 5.04
N ILE A 139 24.56 -0.13 5.28
CA ILE A 139 25.71 -0.25 4.38
C ILE A 139 25.73 -1.64 3.73
N ASP A 140 25.82 -2.68 4.55
CA ASP A 140 25.85 -4.08 4.15
C ASP A 140 25.34 -5.00 5.27
N PHE A 141 25.40 -6.30 5.04
CA PHE A 141 25.27 -7.30 6.08
C PHE A 141 26.11 -8.54 5.76
N THR A 142 26.40 -9.32 6.78
CA THR A 142 26.94 -10.68 6.65
C THR A 142 25.97 -11.69 7.24
N ASP A 143 25.92 -12.89 6.67
CA ASP A 143 25.22 -14.02 7.28
C ASP A 143 25.93 -14.37 8.61
N ASP A 144 25.21 -14.26 9.72
CA ASP A 144 25.70 -14.62 11.05
C ASP A 144 24.69 -15.57 11.70
N PHE A 145 25.00 -16.86 11.76
CA PHE A 145 24.01 -17.84 12.19
C PHE A 145 23.83 -17.84 13.73
N PRO A 146 22.59 -17.73 14.25
CA PRO A 146 21.32 -17.62 13.53
C PRO A 146 20.92 -16.15 13.24
N GLY A 147 20.82 -15.78 11.95
CA GLY A 147 20.42 -14.44 11.51
C GLY A 147 21.43 -13.73 10.61
N VAL A 148 21.57 -12.42 10.84
CA VAL A 148 22.52 -11.54 10.13
C VAL A 148 23.22 -10.58 11.09
N SER A 149 24.38 -10.11 10.70
CA SER A 149 25.04 -8.93 11.27
C SER A 149 25.03 -7.81 10.25
N ALA A 150 24.25 -6.75 10.50
CA ALA A 150 24.10 -5.62 9.60
C ALA A 150 25.03 -4.47 9.97
N THR A 151 25.73 -3.90 9.00
CA THR A 151 26.57 -2.71 9.19
C THR A 151 25.74 -1.45 8.94
N VAL A 152 25.68 -0.58 9.94
CA VAL A 152 24.91 0.68 9.91
C VAL A 152 25.83 1.85 10.22
N ALA A 153 25.83 2.86 9.36
CA ALA A 153 26.48 4.14 9.62
C ALA A 153 25.53 5.06 10.39
N GLY A 154 25.96 5.53 11.57
CA GLY A 154 25.22 6.51 12.35
C GLY A 154 25.45 7.96 11.90
N PRO A 155 24.80 8.94 12.55
CA PRO A 155 24.92 10.36 12.23
C PRO A 155 26.35 10.92 12.47
N ASP A 156 27.13 10.26 13.32
CA ASP A 156 28.54 10.55 13.58
C ASP A 156 29.50 9.95 12.53
N GLY A 157 28.97 9.24 11.54
CA GLY A 157 29.73 8.51 10.53
C GLY A 157 30.36 7.22 11.05
N VAL A 158 30.15 6.85 12.31
CA VAL A 158 30.69 5.62 12.90
C VAL A 158 29.85 4.43 12.42
N LEU A 159 30.54 3.41 11.92
CA LEU A 159 29.94 2.13 11.55
C LEU A 159 29.70 1.29 12.81
N ARG A 160 28.48 0.78 12.94
CA ARG A 160 28.04 -0.09 14.04
C ARG A 160 27.49 -1.39 13.44
N ALA A 161 27.78 -2.50 14.10
CA ALA A 161 27.15 -3.78 13.77
C ALA A 161 25.88 -3.96 14.61
N ILE A 162 24.80 -4.39 13.97
CA ILE A 162 23.55 -4.77 14.62
C ILE A 162 23.26 -6.24 14.29
N SER A 163 23.26 -7.09 15.31
CA SER A 163 22.86 -8.49 15.16
C SER A 163 21.35 -8.61 15.15
N ALA A 164 20.77 -9.21 14.11
CA ALA A 164 19.33 -9.42 14.00
C ALA A 164 19.01 -10.85 13.55
N ARG A 165 17.92 -11.44 14.04
CA ARG A 165 17.45 -12.75 13.53
C ARG A 165 16.92 -12.61 12.10
N TYR A 166 16.28 -11.49 11.82
CA TYR A 166 15.72 -11.16 10.51
C TYR A 166 16.06 -9.72 10.09
N LEU A 167 16.35 -9.54 8.81
CA LEU A 167 16.59 -8.24 8.19
C LEU A 167 15.49 -7.97 7.15
N VAL A 168 14.80 -6.83 7.27
CA VAL A 168 13.70 -6.46 6.38
C VAL A 168 14.02 -5.17 5.64
N GLY A 169 14.26 -5.28 4.34
CA GLY A 169 14.47 -4.16 3.44
C GLY A 169 13.15 -3.48 3.08
N CYS A 170 12.94 -2.28 3.61
CA CYS A 170 11.86 -1.34 3.28
C CYS A 170 12.44 -0.05 2.65
N ASP A 171 13.64 -0.12 2.10
CA ASP A 171 14.53 1.00 1.73
C ASP A 171 14.38 1.47 0.28
N GLY A 172 13.25 1.13 -0.33
CA GLY A 172 12.76 1.69 -1.59
C GLY A 172 13.41 1.11 -2.85
N VAL A 173 13.14 1.76 -3.99
CA VAL A 173 13.53 1.29 -5.33
C VAL A 173 15.01 0.95 -5.47
N ARG A 174 15.89 1.69 -4.77
CA ARG A 174 17.35 1.49 -4.76
C ARG A 174 17.81 0.76 -3.50
N SER A 175 17.03 -0.23 -3.07
CA SER A 175 17.27 -1.02 -1.87
C SER A 175 18.71 -1.54 -1.81
N GLY A 176 19.43 -1.10 -0.79
CA GLY A 176 20.74 -1.62 -0.43
C GLY A 176 20.62 -3.03 0.14
N VAL A 177 19.54 -3.33 0.86
CA VAL A 177 19.27 -4.68 1.38
C VAL A 177 19.12 -5.68 0.23
N ARG A 178 18.27 -5.39 -0.77
CA ARG A 178 18.10 -6.24 -1.96
C ARG A 178 19.41 -6.47 -2.71
N ALA A 179 20.17 -5.39 -2.93
CA ALA A 179 21.44 -5.45 -3.65
C ALA A 179 22.48 -6.31 -2.91
N ASN A 180 22.67 -6.10 -1.61
CA ASN A 180 23.62 -6.88 -0.81
C ASN A 180 23.17 -8.34 -0.63
N ALA A 181 21.87 -8.61 -0.63
CA ALA A 181 21.35 -9.98 -0.62
C ALA A 181 21.55 -10.71 -1.96
N GLY A 182 21.98 -10.01 -3.02
CA GLY A 182 22.11 -10.57 -4.37
C GLY A 182 20.77 -11.10 -4.89
N ILE A 183 19.69 -10.36 -4.65
CA ILE A 183 18.36 -10.66 -5.19
C ILE A 183 18.15 -9.83 -6.45
N GLU A 184 17.90 -10.51 -7.57
CA GLU A 184 17.68 -9.86 -8.86
C GLU A 184 16.40 -9.04 -8.88
N PHE A 185 16.40 -7.96 -9.67
CA PHE A 185 15.25 -7.06 -9.81
C PHE A 185 14.80 -6.94 -11.28
N PRO A 186 14.31 -8.04 -11.88
CA PRO A 186 13.87 -8.08 -13.27
C PRO A 186 12.68 -7.16 -13.54
N GLY A 187 12.56 -6.73 -14.79
CA GLY A 187 11.48 -5.88 -15.27
C GLY A 187 11.96 -4.87 -16.31
N THR A 188 11.06 -3.99 -16.75
CA THR A 188 11.40 -3.04 -17.81
C THR A 188 12.08 -1.81 -17.22
N ALA A 189 13.30 -1.54 -17.70
CA ALA A 189 14.04 -0.32 -17.35
C ALA A 189 13.53 0.92 -18.09
N ARG A 190 12.41 0.83 -18.83
CA ARG A 190 11.89 1.92 -19.65
C ARG A 190 11.34 3.00 -18.72
N GLU A 191 12.21 3.95 -18.37
CA GLU A 191 11.89 5.03 -17.44
C GLU A 191 10.81 5.92 -18.07
N SER A 192 9.59 5.79 -17.57
CA SER A 192 8.54 6.78 -17.85
C SER A 192 8.67 7.89 -16.82
N ARG A 193 8.74 9.14 -17.26
CA ARG A 193 8.70 10.28 -16.36
C ARG A 193 7.27 10.75 -16.19
N PHE A 194 6.91 11.08 -14.96
CA PHE A 194 5.62 11.66 -14.63
C PHE A 194 5.84 12.99 -13.92
N THR A 195 4.98 13.94 -14.27
CA THR A 195 4.80 15.21 -13.61
C THR A 195 3.68 15.05 -12.59
N ILE A 196 3.92 15.50 -11.37
CA ILE A 196 2.90 15.59 -10.31
C ILE A 196 2.89 17.03 -9.78
N ALA A 197 1.70 17.60 -9.63
CA ALA A 197 1.52 18.91 -9.06
C ALA A 197 0.27 18.95 -8.17
N ASP A 198 0.42 19.56 -7.00
CA ASP A 198 -0.68 19.96 -6.13
C ASP A 198 -0.96 21.44 -6.40
N ILE A 199 -2.20 21.74 -6.74
CA ILE A 199 -2.62 23.06 -7.23
C ILE A 199 -3.86 23.56 -6.51
N ARG A 200 -4.07 24.88 -6.56
CA ARG A 200 -5.37 25.50 -6.28
C ARG A 200 -5.97 26.02 -7.58
N LEU A 201 -7.30 25.99 -7.65
CA LEU A 201 -8.08 26.49 -8.78
C LEU A 201 -8.90 27.71 -8.38
N SER A 202 -9.43 28.45 -9.36
CA SER A 202 -10.43 29.49 -9.14
C SER A 202 -11.78 28.90 -8.70
N THR A 203 -12.54 29.64 -7.89
CA THR A 203 -13.80 29.21 -7.26
C THR A 203 -14.88 28.72 -8.23
N VAL A 204 -14.89 29.18 -9.49
CA VAL A 204 -15.83 28.71 -10.53
C VAL A 204 -15.58 27.23 -10.90
N ALA A 205 -14.37 26.70 -10.67
CA ALA A 205 -14.06 25.30 -10.94
C ALA A 205 -14.53 24.36 -9.83
N GLU A 206 -14.62 24.83 -8.58
CA GLU A 206 -14.94 23.97 -7.42
C GLU A 206 -16.36 23.39 -7.48
N GLU A 207 -17.33 24.12 -8.05
CA GLU A 207 -18.72 23.67 -8.22
C GLU A 207 -18.90 22.66 -9.37
N LEU A 208 -17.93 22.58 -10.27
CA LEU A 208 -18.01 21.84 -11.54
C LEU A 208 -17.15 20.56 -11.55
N ILE A 209 -16.27 20.40 -10.58
CA ILE A 209 -15.33 19.28 -10.50
C ILE A 209 -15.99 18.07 -9.82
N ALA A 210 -15.90 16.91 -10.48
CA ALA A 210 -16.33 15.64 -9.92
C ALA A 210 -15.62 15.34 -8.59
N GLN A 211 -16.35 14.81 -7.61
CA GLN A 211 -15.79 14.35 -6.33
C GLN A 211 -14.88 13.12 -6.48
N ASP A 212 -14.83 12.53 -7.66
CA ASP A 212 -14.07 11.32 -7.97
C ASP A 212 -12.64 11.63 -8.40
N THR A 213 -11.73 10.69 -8.13
CA THR A 213 -10.48 10.62 -8.89
C THR A 213 -10.77 10.31 -10.34
N THR A 214 -10.38 11.22 -11.24
CA THR A 214 -10.71 11.16 -12.65
C THR A 214 -9.46 11.02 -13.51
N PHE A 215 -9.49 10.05 -14.42
CA PHE A 215 -8.48 9.88 -15.46
C PHE A 215 -9.04 10.38 -16.78
N PHE A 216 -8.48 11.46 -17.30
CA PHE A 216 -8.77 11.94 -18.63
C PHE A 216 -7.86 11.27 -19.64
N LEU A 217 -8.47 10.66 -20.65
CA LEU A 217 -7.82 9.93 -21.73
C LEU A 217 -8.03 10.69 -23.04
N SER A 218 -7.23 11.74 -23.25
CA SER A 218 -7.29 12.58 -24.46
C SER A 218 -6.30 12.10 -25.54
N GLY A 219 -6.46 12.60 -26.77
CA GLY A 219 -5.46 12.42 -27.84
C GLY A 219 -4.12 13.11 -27.54
N ALA A 220 -4.12 14.15 -26.70
CA ALA A 220 -2.90 14.82 -26.21
C ALA A 220 -2.19 14.01 -25.09
N GLY A 221 -2.85 12.99 -24.54
CA GLY A 221 -2.33 12.09 -23.52
C GLY A 221 -3.21 12.02 -22.27
N MET A 222 -2.76 11.21 -21.32
CA MET A 222 -3.41 11.04 -20.02
C MET A 222 -3.24 12.25 -19.10
N LEU A 223 -4.26 12.50 -18.29
CA LEU A 223 -4.21 13.34 -17.10
C LEU A 223 -4.98 12.65 -15.97
N LEU A 224 -4.35 12.42 -14.82
CA LEU A 224 -5.05 12.14 -13.56
C LEU A 224 -5.35 13.48 -12.90
N PHE A 225 -6.58 13.63 -12.42
CA PHE A 225 -7.04 14.76 -11.65
C PHE A 225 -7.81 14.25 -10.43
N SER A 226 -7.40 14.65 -9.22
CA SER A 226 -8.07 14.20 -7.98
C SER A 226 -8.14 15.32 -6.94
N PRO A 227 -9.28 15.49 -6.25
CA PRO A 227 -9.38 16.44 -5.15
C PRO A 227 -8.49 16.02 -3.96
N LEU A 228 -7.95 16.98 -3.24
CA LEU A 228 -7.24 16.82 -1.98
C LEU A 228 -7.88 17.71 -0.90
N ALA A 229 -7.44 17.55 0.35
CA ALA A 229 -7.88 18.42 1.44
C ALA A 229 -7.55 19.90 1.18
N ASP A 230 -8.21 20.79 1.93
CA ASP A 230 -7.96 22.25 1.93
C ASP A 230 -8.13 22.94 0.56
N GLY A 231 -9.00 22.41 -0.30
CA GLY A 231 -9.29 22.98 -1.63
C GLY A 231 -8.13 22.83 -2.62
N GLN A 232 -7.25 21.84 -2.40
CA GLN A 232 -6.18 21.50 -3.33
C GLN A 232 -6.63 20.41 -4.30
N TYR A 233 -5.98 20.35 -5.45
CA TYR A 233 -6.18 19.31 -6.45
C TYR A 233 -4.83 18.76 -6.88
N ARG A 234 -4.77 17.45 -7.09
CA ARG A 234 -3.58 16.80 -7.64
C ARG A 234 -3.75 16.51 -9.11
N VAL A 235 -2.72 16.87 -9.86
CA VAL A 235 -2.58 16.63 -11.28
C VAL A 235 -1.41 15.68 -11.51
N VAL A 236 -1.62 14.58 -12.22
CA VAL A 236 -0.53 13.69 -12.66
C VAL A 236 -0.62 13.45 -14.16
N SER A 237 0.51 13.59 -14.86
CA SER A 237 0.59 13.36 -16.30
C SER A 237 1.96 12.80 -16.67
N PRO A 238 2.08 12.00 -17.74
CA PRO A 238 3.38 11.74 -18.35
C PRO A 238 4.12 13.05 -18.66
N ALA A 239 5.39 13.12 -18.27
CA ALA A 239 6.26 14.25 -18.48
C ALA A 239 7.08 14.07 -19.77
N PRO A 240 7.20 15.09 -20.63
CA PRO A 240 8.10 15.04 -21.78
C PRO A 240 9.58 14.91 -21.33
N PRO A 241 10.46 14.34 -22.17
CA PRO A 241 11.88 14.26 -21.87
C PRO A 241 12.47 15.64 -21.57
N GLY A 242 13.29 15.75 -20.52
CA GLY A 242 13.96 17.00 -20.14
C GLY A 242 13.13 17.95 -19.27
N MET A 243 11.83 17.69 -19.05
CA MET A 243 11.03 18.46 -18.10
C MET A 243 11.54 18.24 -16.66
N SER A 244 11.75 19.34 -15.94
CA SER A 244 12.11 19.38 -14.53
C SER A 244 10.85 19.45 -13.66
N GLU A 245 10.56 20.55 -12.99
CA GLU A 245 9.32 20.73 -12.21
C GLU A 245 8.33 21.55 -13.05
N PRO A 246 7.04 21.15 -13.11
CA PRO A 246 6.05 21.90 -13.85
C PRO A 246 5.82 23.28 -13.23
N THR A 247 5.81 24.30 -14.07
CA THR A 247 5.37 25.64 -13.69
C THR A 247 3.84 25.70 -13.65
N GLN A 248 3.30 26.78 -13.07
CA GLN A 248 1.86 27.07 -13.13
C GLN A 248 1.32 27.11 -14.56
N HIS A 249 2.10 27.64 -15.50
CA HIS A 249 1.74 27.65 -16.92
C HIS A 249 1.67 26.23 -17.50
N ASP A 250 2.64 25.37 -17.16
CA ASP A 250 2.64 23.98 -17.64
C ASP A 250 1.41 23.22 -17.14
N VAL A 251 1.04 23.38 -15.86
CA VAL A 251 -0.16 22.73 -15.30
C VAL A 251 -1.44 23.29 -15.91
N GLN A 252 -1.52 24.61 -16.12
CA GLN A 252 -2.66 25.24 -16.79
C GLN A 252 -2.87 24.68 -18.21
N MET A 253 -1.79 24.48 -18.96
CA MET A 253 -1.86 23.89 -20.31
C MET A 253 -2.27 22.43 -20.26
N LEU A 254 -1.76 21.63 -19.32
CA LEU A 254 -2.19 20.24 -19.13
C LEU A 254 -3.70 20.14 -18.86
N LEU A 255 -4.24 21.00 -18.00
CA LEU A 255 -5.68 21.05 -17.73
C LEU A 255 -6.48 21.49 -18.95
N ALA A 256 -6.04 22.52 -19.67
CA ALA A 256 -6.74 23.01 -20.85
C ALA A 256 -6.77 21.97 -22.00
N GLU A 257 -5.66 21.25 -22.21
CA GLU A 257 -5.53 20.27 -23.29
C GLU A 257 -6.17 18.92 -22.99
N ARG A 258 -6.22 18.52 -21.71
CA ARG A 258 -6.55 17.14 -21.32
C ARG A 258 -7.58 17.04 -20.21
N GLY A 259 -7.70 18.04 -19.36
CA GLY A 259 -8.44 17.98 -18.11
C GLY A 259 -9.91 18.36 -18.20
N PRO A 260 -10.56 18.50 -17.04
CA PRO A 260 -11.94 18.95 -16.96
C PRO A 260 -12.01 20.43 -17.37
N LEU A 261 -13.19 20.86 -17.82
CA LEU A 261 -13.54 22.26 -18.00
C LEU A 261 -12.61 22.96 -18.98
N SER A 262 -12.45 22.40 -20.19
CA SER A 262 -11.53 22.88 -21.25
C SER A 262 -11.49 24.41 -21.39
N GLY A 263 -10.58 25.06 -20.63
CA GLY A 263 -10.38 26.51 -20.61
C GLY A 263 -11.17 27.34 -19.57
N GLN A 264 -12.01 26.74 -18.72
CA GLN A 264 -12.80 27.46 -17.71
C GLN A 264 -12.14 27.48 -16.31
N ALA A 265 -11.35 26.45 -15.98
CA ALA A 265 -10.60 26.40 -14.73
C ALA A 265 -9.26 27.15 -14.85
N THR A 266 -9.01 28.08 -13.93
CA THR A 266 -7.73 28.79 -13.83
C THR A 266 -6.92 28.26 -12.65
N VAL A 267 -5.68 27.83 -12.89
CA VAL A 267 -4.72 27.50 -11.83
C VAL A 267 -4.31 28.81 -11.15
N THR A 268 -4.61 28.94 -9.86
CA THR A 268 -4.28 30.14 -9.08
C THR A 268 -2.93 29.98 -8.38
N GLU A 269 -2.58 28.76 -7.99
CA GLU A 269 -1.35 28.44 -7.26
C GLU A 269 -0.87 27.02 -7.60
N VAL A 270 0.45 26.84 -7.68
CA VAL A 270 1.10 25.52 -7.59
C VAL A 270 1.70 25.39 -6.20
N VAL A 271 1.01 24.67 -5.32
CA VAL A 271 1.42 24.46 -3.93
C VAL A 271 2.70 23.63 -3.87
N ARG A 272 2.77 22.60 -4.73
CA ARG A 272 3.95 21.75 -4.86
C ARG A 272 3.99 21.11 -6.25
N ALA A 273 5.20 20.86 -6.74
CA ALA A 273 5.43 20.28 -8.05
C ALA A 273 6.67 19.40 -8.02
N SER A 274 6.65 18.27 -8.71
CA SER A 274 7.86 17.48 -8.94
C SER A 274 7.73 16.64 -10.21
N THR A 275 8.87 16.13 -10.70
CA THR A 275 8.88 15.01 -11.63
C THR A 275 9.59 13.81 -11.03
N TYR A 276 9.09 12.63 -11.34
CA TYR A 276 9.70 11.38 -10.92
C TYR A 276 9.77 10.37 -12.06
N ARG A 277 10.73 9.46 -11.92
CA ARG A 277 10.92 8.33 -12.81
C ARG A 277 10.22 7.12 -12.23
N VAL A 278 9.58 6.39 -13.12
CA VAL A 278 8.84 5.18 -12.82
C VAL A 278 9.52 4.01 -13.52
N GLN A 279 9.68 2.91 -12.78
CA GLN A 279 10.17 1.64 -13.29
C GLN A 279 9.21 0.54 -12.88
N GLU A 280 9.00 -0.43 -13.76
CA GLU A 280 8.13 -1.60 -13.53
C GLU A 280 9.01 -2.82 -13.29
N ARG A 281 9.16 -3.20 -12.02
CA ARG A 281 10.07 -4.25 -11.58
C ARG A 281 9.51 -5.02 -10.39
N VAL A 282 9.84 -6.29 -10.31
CA VAL A 282 9.50 -7.16 -9.17
C VAL A 282 10.74 -7.98 -8.83
N ALA A 283 11.09 -8.06 -7.56
CA ALA A 283 12.23 -8.83 -7.08
C ALA A 283 11.95 -10.31 -7.30
N GLU A 284 12.96 -11.03 -7.79
CA GLU A 284 12.83 -12.47 -8.12
C GLU A 284 12.33 -13.29 -6.92
N THR A 285 12.79 -12.93 -5.72
CA THR A 285 12.27 -13.46 -4.47
C THR A 285 12.07 -12.33 -3.45
N PHE A 286 11.08 -12.51 -2.58
CA PHE A 286 10.79 -11.59 -1.49
C PHE A 286 11.48 -12.03 -0.19
N ARG A 287 12.08 -13.22 -0.18
CA ARG A 287 12.82 -13.79 0.95
C ARG A 287 14.08 -14.51 0.45
N LYS A 288 15.20 -14.31 1.15
CA LYS A 288 16.41 -15.12 1.02
C LYS A 288 16.98 -15.39 2.41
N GLY A 289 16.72 -16.59 2.93
CA GLY A 289 17.09 -16.96 4.30
C GLY A 289 16.44 -16.01 5.33
N PRO A 290 17.23 -15.32 6.17
CA PRO A 290 16.73 -14.35 7.16
C PRO A 290 16.39 -12.97 6.58
N VAL A 291 16.61 -12.73 5.27
CA VAL A 291 16.41 -11.43 4.63
C VAL A 291 15.08 -11.39 3.89
N PHE A 292 14.30 -10.32 4.10
CA PHE A 292 13.01 -10.06 3.48
C PHE A 292 13.00 -8.71 2.76
N LEU A 293 12.19 -8.59 1.71
CA LEU A 293 11.95 -7.34 1.00
C LEU A 293 10.46 -6.98 1.07
N VAL A 294 10.14 -5.71 1.33
CA VAL A 294 8.78 -5.20 1.51
C VAL A 294 8.61 -3.88 0.74
N GLY A 295 7.47 -3.71 0.06
CA GLY A 295 7.14 -2.49 -0.69
C GLY A 295 8.11 -2.21 -1.84
N ASP A 296 8.51 -0.96 -2.04
CA ASP A 296 9.37 -0.52 -3.15
C ASP A 296 10.74 -1.23 -3.23
N ALA A 297 11.20 -1.86 -2.13
CA ALA A 297 12.38 -2.71 -2.14
C ALA A 297 12.13 -4.04 -2.88
N ALA A 298 10.89 -4.53 -2.85
CA ALA A 298 10.44 -5.77 -3.46
C ALA A 298 9.78 -5.57 -4.84
N HIS A 299 9.05 -4.48 -5.06
CA HIS A 299 8.35 -4.23 -6.32
C HIS A 299 8.13 -2.74 -6.56
N THR A 300 8.20 -2.31 -7.81
CA THR A 300 7.92 -0.94 -8.23
C THR A 300 7.08 -0.95 -9.48
N HIS A 301 6.20 0.03 -9.64
CA HIS A 301 5.28 0.08 -10.78
C HIS A 301 4.80 1.49 -11.10
N SER A 302 3.98 1.58 -12.15
CA SER A 302 3.37 2.81 -12.61
C SER A 302 2.43 3.45 -11.57
N PRO A 303 2.46 4.78 -11.38
CA PRO A 303 1.57 5.50 -10.46
C PRO A 303 0.10 5.45 -10.90
N ALA A 304 -0.19 4.98 -12.13
CA ALA A 304 -1.50 5.05 -12.76
C ALA A 304 -2.63 4.28 -12.04
N GLY A 305 -2.35 3.53 -10.96
CA GLY A 305 -3.37 2.92 -10.09
C GLY A 305 -3.27 3.30 -8.61
N ALA A 306 -2.28 4.13 -8.22
CA ALA A 306 -1.95 4.44 -6.82
C ALA A 306 -1.72 3.20 -5.91
N GLN A 307 -1.33 2.05 -6.47
CA GLN A 307 -1.33 0.77 -5.75
C GLN A 307 -0.06 0.46 -4.94
N GLY A 308 1.02 1.23 -5.08
CA GLY A 308 2.34 0.80 -4.60
C GLY A 308 2.54 0.93 -3.11
N MET A 309 2.21 2.11 -2.61
CA MET A 309 2.13 2.32 -1.17
C MET A 309 1.14 1.35 -0.53
N ASN A 310 -0.02 1.13 -1.17
CA ASN A 310 -1.07 0.25 -0.67
C ASN A 310 -0.61 -1.20 -0.58
N THR A 311 -0.02 -1.73 -1.65
CA THR A 311 0.55 -3.07 -1.72
C THR A 311 1.72 -3.23 -0.74
N GLY A 312 2.60 -2.23 -0.61
CA GLY A 312 3.71 -2.27 0.35
C GLY A 312 3.25 -2.30 1.82
N ILE A 313 2.18 -1.57 2.16
CA ILE A 313 1.57 -1.65 3.51
C ILE A 313 0.94 -3.04 3.73
N GLN A 314 0.30 -3.60 2.71
CA GLN A 314 -0.25 -4.97 2.82
C GLN A 314 0.85 -6.04 2.90
N ASP A 315 2.00 -5.84 2.25
CA ASP A 315 3.16 -6.72 2.40
C ASP A 315 3.65 -6.72 3.85
N ALA A 316 3.78 -5.53 4.45
CA ALA A 316 4.14 -5.37 5.85
C ALA A 316 3.14 -6.11 6.77
N GLY A 317 1.85 -5.97 6.49
CA GLY A 317 0.82 -6.67 7.25
C GLY A 317 0.82 -8.17 7.12
N ASN A 318 1.11 -8.69 5.93
CA ASN A 318 1.26 -10.12 5.70
C ASN A 318 2.49 -10.70 6.44
N LEU A 319 3.59 -9.95 6.50
CA LEU A 319 4.84 -10.40 7.12
C LEU A 319 4.83 -10.29 8.65
N ALA A 320 4.23 -9.23 9.21
CA ALA A 320 4.32 -8.90 10.64
C ALA A 320 3.84 -10.05 11.55
N TRP A 321 2.66 -10.60 11.29
CA TRP A 321 2.09 -11.66 12.13
C TRP A 321 2.85 -12.98 11.97
N LYS A 322 3.41 -13.25 10.79
CA LYS A 322 4.22 -14.45 10.53
C LYS A 322 5.54 -14.38 11.30
N LEU A 323 6.20 -13.22 11.29
CA LEU A 323 7.40 -12.98 12.10
C LEU A 323 7.10 -13.18 13.58
N HIS A 324 6.02 -12.58 14.09
CA HIS A 324 5.58 -12.77 15.47
C HIS A 324 5.38 -14.26 15.80
N THR A 325 4.62 -14.98 14.98
CA THR A 325 4.32 -16.41 15.20
C THR A 325 5.57 -17.28 15.24
N VAL A 326 6.56 -17.01 14.37
CA VAL A 326 7.83 -17.76 14.38
C VAL A 326 8.71 -17.37 15.56
N LEU A 327 8.78 -16.09 15.91
CA LEU A 327 9.61 -15.59 17.01
C LEU A 327 9.10 -16.04 18.38
N THR A 328 7.79 -16.23 18.56
CA THR A 328 7.21 -16.82 19.77
C THR A 328 7.35 -18.35 19.83
N GLY A 329 7.87 -18.97 18.77
CA GLY A 329 8.04 -20.43 18.66
C GLY A 329 6.74 -21.17 18.33
N ALA A 330 5.69 -20.44 17.98
CA ALA A 330 4.40 -21.00 17.61
C ALA A 330 4.34 -21.49 16.15
N ALA A 331 5.37 -21.28 15.34
CA ALA A 331 5.53 -21.91 14.03
C ALA A 331 7.01 -22.05 13.69
N GLY A 332 7.34 -22.98 12.77
CA GLY A 332 8.66 -23.03 12.17
C GLY A 332 8.85 -22.00 11.06
N ASN A 333 10.08 -21.93 10.55
CA ASN A 333 10.49 -20.98 9.50
C ASN A 333 9.73 -21.19 8.17
N GLU A 334 9.10 -22.34 7.95
CA GLU A 334 8.27 -22.65 6.79
C GLU A 334 7.05 -21.71 6.67
N LEU A 335 6.53 -21.20 7.79
CA LEU A 335 5.46 -20.20 7.75
C LEU A 335 5.93 -18.92 7.03
N LEU A 336 7.20 -18.52 7.22
CA LEU A 336 7.76 -17.34 6.58
C LEU A 336 7.97 -17.52 5.07
N ASP A 337 8.03 -18.76 4.56
CA ASP A 337 8.11 -19.02 3.10
C ASP A 337 6.79 -18.65 2.42
N SER A 338 5.67 -18.75 3.14
CA SER A 338 4.37 -18.31 2.63
C SER A 338 4.32 -16.82 2.32
N TYR A 339 5.18 -15.98 2.90
CA TYR A 339 5.23 -14.54 2.57
C TYR A 339 5.51 -14.31 1.08
N HIS A 340 6.56 -14.96 0.55
CA HIS A 340 6.86 -14.89 -0.88
C HIS A 340 5.74 -15.54 -1.70
N ALA A 341 5.31 -16.76 -1.32
CA ALA A 341 4.28 -17.50 -2.06
C ALA A 341 2.95 -16.73 -2.18
N GLU A 342 2.60 -15.93 -1.18
CA GLU A 342 1.37 -15.13 -1.16
C GLU A 342 1.53 -13.76 -1.82
N ARG A 343 2.63 -13.03 -1.55
CA ARG A 343 2.77 -11.62 -1.95
C ARG A 343 3.43 -11.41 -3.30
N HIS A 344 4.35 -12.28 -3.71
CA HIS A 344 5.03 -12.14 -4.99
C HIS A 344 4.08 -12.27 -6.20
N PRO A 345 3.14 -13.25 -6.25
CA PRO A 345 2.17 -13.32 -7.35
C PRO A 345 1.26 -12.09 -7.43
N ILE A 346 0.86 -11.53 -6.28
CA ILE A 346 0.02 -10.33 -6.20
C ILE A 346 0.77 -9.12 -6.77
N ALA A 347 2.01 -8.89 -6.33
CA ALA A 347 2.84 -7.81 -6.85
C ALA A 347 3.06 -7.95 -8.37
N THR A 348 3.34 -9.17 -8.85
CA THR A 348 3.51 -9.46 -10.28
C THR A 348 2.25 -9.15 -11.10
N ALA A 349 1.08 -9.60 -10.62
CA ALA A 349 -0.19 -9.36 -11.28
C ALA A 349 -0.54 -7.86 -11.32
N MET A 350 -0.31 -7.14 -10.22
CA MET A 350 -0.51 -5.69 -10.13
C MET A 350 0.40 -4.94 -11.11
N VAL A 351 1.70 -5.27 -11.19
CA VAL A 351 2.61 -4.64 -12.15
C VAL A 351 2.13 -4.88 -13.59
N GLY A 352 1.69 -6.10 -13.92
CA GLY A 352 1.13 -6.43 -15.23
C GLY A 352 -0.15 -5.64 -15.57
N PHE A 353 -1.06 -5.52 -14.60
CA PHE A 353 -2.30 -4.75 -14.73
C PHE A 353 -2.03 -3.26 -14.96
N THR A 354 -1.22 -2.64 -14.09
CA THR A 354 -0.88 -1.21 -14.18
C THR A 354 -0.11 -0.87 -15.46
N ALA A 355 0.79 -1.75 -15.92
CA ALA A 355 1.50 -1.59 -17.19
C ALA A 355 0.55 -1.62 -18.39
N THR A 356 -0.47 -2.49 -18.37
CA THR A 356 -1.49 -2.58 -19.43
C THR A 356 -2.35 -1.34 -19.46
N PHE A 357 -2.80 -0.87 -18.29
CA PHE A 357 -3.56 0.38 -18.17
C PHE A 357 -2.74 1.59 -18.65
N ALA A 358 -1.46 1.70 -18.24
CA ALA A 358 -0.57 2.77 -18.67
C ALA A 358 -0.38 2.79 -20.20
N LYS A 359 -0.25 1.62 -20.85
CA LYS A 359 -0.16 1.50 -22.31
C LYS A 359 -1.45 2.00 -22.99
N LEU A 360 -2.62 1.57 -22.51
CA LEU A 360 -3.91 2.04 -23.02
C LEU A 360 -4.07 3.56 -22.88
N ALA A 361 -3.69 4.08 -21.73
CA ALA A 361 -3.76 5.51 -21.46
C ALA A 361 -2.76 6.35 -22.27
N SER A 362 -1.66 5.74 -22.72
CA SER A 362 -0.62 6.40 -23.51
C SER A 362 -0.88 6.40 -25.02
N VAL A 363 -2.01 5.85 -25.49
CA VAL A 363 -2.38 5.92 -26.92
C VAL A 363 -2.69 7.37 -27.31
N ARG A 364 -1.89 7.92 -28.25
CA ARG A 364 -1.97 9.31 -28.74
C ARG A 364 -2.44 9.46 -30.18
N ASP A 365 -2.40 8.38 -30.97
CA ASP A 365 -2.94 8.40 -32.33
C ASP A 365 -4.46 8.69 -32.26
N PRO A 366 -4.99 9.69 -33.00
CA PRO A 366 -6.40 10.05 -32.93
C PRO A 366 -7.38 8.91 -33.23
N LEU A 367 -7.05 8.00 -34.16
CA LEU A 367 -7.93 6.89 -34.52
C LEU A 367 -7.93 5.82 -33.43
N GLY A 368 -6.75 5.44 -32.94
CA GLY A 368 -6.57 4.52 -31.84
C GLY A 368 -7.13 5.03 -30.53
N ALA A 369 -7.03 6.33 -30.25
CA ALA A 369 -7.64 6.96 -29.08
C ALA A 369 -9.17 6.88 -29.14
N ARG A 370 -9.78 7.14 -30.31
CA ARG A 370 -11.23 6.96 -30.51
C ARG A 370 -11.65 5.51 -30.32
N LEU A 371 -10.96 4.56 -30.96
CA LEU A 371 -11.23 3.14 -30.82
C LEU A 371 -11.12 2.68 -29.36
N ARG A 372 -10.07 3.10 -28.65
CA ARG A 372 -9.91 2.84 -27.22
C ARG A 372 -11.11 3.39 -26.42
N ASN A 373 -11.49 4.63 -26.66
CA ASN A 373 -12.57 5.30 -25.93
C ASN A 373 -13.93 4.61 -26.20
N ASP A 374 -14.19 4.19 -27.43
CA ASP A 374 -15.39 3.43 -27.80
C ASP A 374 -15.43 2.05 -27.13
N VAL A 375 -14.29 1.34 -27.09
CA VAL A 375 -14.18 0.05 -26.39
C VAL A 375 -14.40 0.22 -24.89
N LEU A 376 -13.81 1.24 -24.25
CA LEU A 376 -14.01 1.52 -22.83
C LEU A 376 -15.48 1.87 -22.51
N ALA A 377 -16.13 2.67 -23.36
CA ALA A 377 -17.54 3.01 -23.20
C ALA A 377 -18.46 1.80 -23.39
N ALA A 378 -18.17 0.92 -24.35
CA ALA A 378 -18.92 -0.31 -24.53
C ALA A 378 -18.72 -1.28 -23.35
N ALA A 379 -17.50 -1.37 -22.82
CA ALA A 379 -17.17 -2.18 -21.66
C ALA A 379 -17.92 -1.72 -20.40
N ALA A 380 -18.12 -0.41 -20.22
CA ALA A 380 -18.92 0.14 -19.12
C ALA A 380 -20.39 -0.32 -19.14
N GLY A 381 -20.95 -0.63 -20.32
CA GLY A 381 -22.30 -1.19 -20.45
C GLY A 381 -22.40 -2.71 -20.25
N THR A 382 -21.27 -3.39 -20.03
CA THR A 382 -21.23 -4.85 -19.85
C THR A 382 -21.34 -5.19 -18.36
N LEU A 383 -22.32 -6.04 -18.03
CA LEU A 383 -22.59 -6.46 -16.65
C LEU A 383 -21.32 -6.98 -15.96
N GLY A 384 -21.00 -6.45 -14.79
CA GLY A 384 -19.89 -6.89 -13.94
C GLY A 384 -18.51 -6.35 -14.30
N VAL A 385 -18.33 -5.64 -15.42
CA VAL A 385 -17.00 -5.09 -15.79
C VAL A 385 -16.59 -3.95 -14.85
N THR A 386 -17.50 -3.02 -14.57
CA THR A 386 -17.25 -1.91 -13.62
C THR A 386 -16.98 -2.42 -12.22
N ASP A 387 -17.69 -3.47 -11.81
CA ASP A 387 -17.54 -4.09 -10.48
C ASP A 387 -16.19 -4.81 -10.38
N TRP A 388 -15.78 -5.51 -11.45
CA TRP A 388 -14.47 -6.11 -11.55
C TRP A 388 -13.35 -5.05 -11.48
N ILE A 389 -13.49 -3.92 -12.18
CA ILE A 389 -12.53 -2.80 -12.10
C ILE A 389 -12.50 -2.23 -10.68
N ALA A 390 -13.65 -2.01 -10.06
CA ALA A 390 -13.75 -1.50 -8.70
C ALA A 390 -13.06 -2.43 -7.70
N ALA A 391 -13.30 -3.74 -7.81
CA ALA A 391 -12.67 -4.76 -6.97
C ALA A 391 -11.14 -4.79 -7.15
N LYS A 392 -10.65 -4.68 -8.40
CA LYS A 392 -9.22 -4.62 -8.71
C LYS A 392 -8.53 -3.36 -8.20
N LEU A 393 -9.15 -2.20 -8.36
CA LEU A 393 -8.59 -0.92 -7.93
C LEU A 393 -8.65 -0.76 -6.41
N SER A 394 -9.69 -1.28 -5.76
CA SER A 394 -9.82 -1.27 -4.30
C SER A 394 -8.95 -2.29 -3.58
N GLU A 395 -8.36 -3.23 -4.34
CA GLU A 395 -7.53 -4.36 -3.87
C GLU A 395 -8.29 -5.32 -2.93
N LEU A 396 -9.63 -5.25 -2.91
CA LEU A 396 -10.46 -6.14 -2.09
C LEU A 396 -10.55 -7.56 -2.66
N ASP A 397 -10.17 -7.74 -3.93
CA ASP A 397 -10.13 -9.05 -4.60
C ASP A 397 -8.78 -9.78 -4.49
N VAL A 398 -7.85 -9.23 -3.71
CA VAL A 398 -6.62 -9.94 -3.34
C VAL A 398 -6.99 -11.22 -2.61
N SER A 399 -6.50 -12.33 -3.13
CA SER A 399 -6.74 -13.67 -2.60
C SER A 399 -5.48 -14.51 -2.74
N TYR A 400 -5.22 -15.32 -1.71
CA TYR A 400 -4.19 -16.35 -1.68
C TYR A 400 -4.75 -17.74 -2.05
N ALA A 401 -6.06 -17.83 -2.30
CA ALA A 401 -6.74 -19.08 -2.60
C ALA A 401 -6.30 -19.65 -3.95
N GLN A 402 -6.23 -20.97 -4.02
CA GLN A 402 -6.01 -21.71 -5.27
C GLN A 402 -7.32 -22.39 -5.71
N GLY A 403 -7.57 -22.43 -7.02
CA GLY A 403 -8.75 -23.09 -7.59
C GLY A 403 -9.88 -22.14 -8.01
N PRO A 404 -11.03 -22.68 -8.49
CA PRO A 404 -12.11 -21.89 -9.07
C PRO A 404 -12.79 -20.97 -8.05
N ALA A 405 -13.34 -19.85 -8.52
CA ALA A 405 -14.08 -18.88 -7.70
C ALA A 405 -15.44 -19.45 -7.25
N GLY A 406 -15.90 -19.07 -6.04
CA GLY A 406 -17.13 -19.57 -5.43
C GLY A 406 -17.35 -19.02 -4.02
N ARG A 407 -17.97 -19.81 -3.13
CA ARG A 407 -18.09 -19.53 -1.69
C ARG A 407 -16.71 -19.23 -1.08
N LEU A 408 -16.64 -18.39 -0.04
CA LEU A 408 -15.41 -17.97 0.64
C LEU A 408 -14.41 -19.13 0.83
N ARG A 409 -13.22 -19.03 0.24
CA ARG A 409 -12.19 -20.08 0.21
C ARG A 409 -11.05 -19.74 1.16
N ILE A 410 -10.32 -20.77 1.58
CA ILE A 410 -9.07 -20.58 2.33
C ILE A 410 -8.13 -19.72 1.49
N GLY A 411 -7.63 -18.63 2.09
CA GLY A 411 -6.82 -17.61 1.43
C GLY A 411 -7.62 -16.43 0.85
N ASP A 412 -8.94 -16.48 0.81
CA ASP A 412 -9.74 -15.30 0.46
C ASP A 412 -9.76 -14.29 1.62
N ARG A 413 -9.82 -13.00 1.29
CA ARG A 413 -10.11 -11.94 2.25
C ARG A 413 -11.47 -12.20 2.92
N VAL A 414 -11.53 -12.10 4.23
CA VAL A 414 -12.79 -12.07 4.98
C VAL A 414 -13.23 -10.62 5.16
N PRO A 415 -14.40 -10.21 4.64
CA PRO A 415 -14.89 -8.85 4.78
C PRO A 415 -15.06 -8.44 6.25
N PRO A 416 -14.58 -7.25 6.69
CA PRO A 416 -14.81 -6.78 8.05
C PRO A 416 -16.29 -6.56 8.41
N THR A 417 -17.14 -6.37 7.41
CA THR A 417 -18.60 -6.36 7.53
C THR A 417 -19.17 -7.72 7.95
N ALA A 418 -18.54 -8.83 7.52
CA ALA A 418 -18.92 -10.19 7.88
C ALA A 418 -18.25 -10.64 9.19
N VAL A 419 -16.95 -10.37 9.34
CA VAL A 419 -16.18 -10.65 10.55
C VAL A 419 -15.41 -9.38 10.92
N PRO A 420 -15.91 -8.57 11.88
CA PRO A 420 -15.24 -7.36 12.31
C PRO A 420 -13.78 -7.62 12.66
N GLY A 421 -12.90 -6.74 12.19
CA GLY A 421 -11.49 -6.81 12.53
C GLY A 421 -11.31 -6.93 14.05
N SER A 422 -10.51 -7.90 14.48
CA SER A 422 -9.76 -7.76 15.72
C SER A 422 -8.47 -7.01 15.42
N ASP A 423 -7.73 -6.67 16.46
CA ASP A 423 -6.32 -6.32 16.38
C ASP A 423 -5.51 -7.38 15.57
N LEU A 424 -4.19 -7.38 15.65
CA LEU A 424 -3.34 -8.39 14.99
C LEU A 424 -3.39 -9.78 15.66
N THR A 425 -4.59 -10.27 16.01
CA THR A 425 -4.86 -11.58 16.61
C THR A 425 -5.62 -12.49 15.64
N TRP A 426 -5.51 -13.80 15.84
CA TRP A 426 -6.37 -14.76 15.16
C TRP A 426 -7.82 -14.58 15.63
N THR A 427 -8.78 -14.68 14.72
CA THR A 427 -10.21 -14.62 15.07
C THR A 427 -10.88 -15.93 14.73
N LEU A 428 -11.52 -16.55 15.73
CA LEU A 428 -12.46 -17.64 15.55
C LEU A 428 -13.88 -17.06 15.58
N ALA A 429 -14.47 -16.89 14.41
CA ALA A 429 -15.85 -16.40 14.27
C ALA A 429 -16.82 -17.58 14.26
N THR A 430 -17.79 -17.61 15.18
CA THR A 430 -18.74 -18.72 15.34
C THR A 430 -20.19 -18.26 15.14
N PRO A 431 -21.05 -19.08 14.52
CA PRO A 431 -22.48 -18.78 14.37
C PRO A 431 -23.27 -18.95 15.67
N ASP A 432 -22.80 -19.84 16.55
CA ASP A 432 -23.47 -20.21 17.80
C ASP A 432 -22.64 -19.77 19.01
N LEU A 433 -23.33 -19.45 20.11
CA LEU A 433 -22.73 -19.23 21.42
C LEU A 433 -22.28 -20.58 21.98
N GLN A 434 -21.00 -20.89 21.78
CA GLN A 434 -20.37 -22.09 22.33
C GLN A 434 -19.14 -21.69 23.16
N GLU A 435 -19.05 -22.22 24.36
CA GLU A 435 -17.85 -22.07 25.19
C GLU A 435 -16.76 -23.02 24.66
N ILE A 436 -15.64 -22.46 24.22
CA ILE A 436 -14.53 -23.21 23.63
C ILE A 436 -13.40 -23.25 24.66
N GLN A 437 -13.12 -24.44 25.19
CA GLN A 437 -12.04 -24.65 26.15
C GLN A 437 -10.70 -24.80 25.43
N GLY A 438 -9.62 -24.34 26.07
CA GLY A 438 -8.25 -24.51 25.53
C GLY A 438 -7.87 -23.57 24.39
N LEU A 439 -8.53 -22.41 24.28
CA LEU A 439 -8.15 -21.39 23.30
C LEU A 439 -6.73 -20.87 23.56
N PRO A 440 -5.87 -20.84 22.53
CA PRO A 440 -4.57 -20.15 22.62
C PRO A 440 -4.75 -18.66 22.93
N ALA A 441 -3.77 -18.06 23.60
CA ALA A 441 -3.83 -16.66 24.05
C ALA A 441 -4.02 -15.66 22.88
N ASP A 442 -3.50 -15.99 21.70
CA ASP A 442 -3.54 -15.10 20.53
C ASP A 442 -4.80 -15.30 19.65
N VAL A 443 -5.82 -16.00 20.17
CA VAL A 443 -7.08 -16.26 19.48
C VAL A 443 -8.23 -15.55 20.18
N THR A 444 -8.91 -14.69 19.44
CA THR A 444 -10.15 -14.02 19.86
C THR A 444 -11.36 -14.78 19.31
N VAL A 445 -12.31 -15.14 20.17
CA VAL A 445 -13.58 -15.72 19.73
C VAL A 445 -14.60 -14.61 19.53
N ARG A 446 -15.30 -14.64 18.39
CA ARG A 446 -16.39 -13.70 18.08
C ARG A 446 -17.64 -14.46 17.69
N HIS A 447 -18.74 -14.18 18.38
CA HIS A 447 -20.04 -14.69 18.02
C HIS A 447 -20.68 -13.80 16.94
N ILE A 448 -21.00 -14.38 15.79
CA ILE A 448 -21.54 -13.67 14.62
C ILE A 448 -22.79 -14.40 14.14
N PRO A 449 -23.98 -13.96 14.59
CA PRO A 449 -25.24 -14.55 14.17
C PRO A 449 -25.40 -14.52 12.64
N GLY A 450 -25.84 -15.64 12.05
CA GLY A 450 -26.11 -15.73 10.62
C GLY A 450 -24.92 -16.16 9.75
N LEU A 451 -23.77 -16.49 10.35
CA LEU A 451 -22.75 -17.26 9.63
C LEU A 451 -23.29 -18.67 9.33
N ASP A 452 -23.03 -19.18 8.14
CA ASP A 452 -23.38 -20.55 7.78
C ASP A 452 -22.49 -21.60 8.49
N THR A 453 -21.27 -21.23 8.85
CA THR A 453 -20.25 -22.08 9.46
C THR A 453 -19.23 -21.23 10.22
N ALA A 454 -18.49 -21.82 11.16
CA ALA A 454 -17.43 -21.10 11.83
C ALA A 454 -16.25 -20.85 10.90
N LEU A 455 -15.58 -19.71 11.09
CA LEU A 455 -14.45 -19.25 10.29
C LEU A 455 -13.25 -19.00 11.19
N LEU A 456 -12.08 -19.49 10.79
CA LEU A 456 -10.81 -19.11 11.38
C LEU A 456 -10.14 -18.08 10.47
N VAL A 457 -9.97 -16.87 10.99
CA VAL A 457 -9.43 -15.72 10.27
C VAL A 457 -8.05 -15.36 10.82
N ARG A 458 -7.09 -15.20 9.91
CA ARG A 458 -5.72 -14.78 10.22
C ARG A 458 -5.67 -13.35 10.76
N PRO A 459 -4.60 -12.97 11.46
CA PRO A 459 -4.34 -11.59 11.90
C PRO A 459 -4.42 -10.53 10.78
N ASP A 460 -4.08 -10.89 9.55
CA ASP A 460 -4.15 -10.01 8.37
C ASP A 460 -5.53 -10.02 7.66
N GLY A 461 -6.52 -10.73 8.21
CA GLY A 461 -7.91 -10.72 7.74
C GLY A 461 -8.23 -11.69 6.61
N TYR A 462 -7.40 -12.70 6.37
CA TYR A 462 -7.65 -13.75 5.38
C TYR A 462 -8.13 -15.04 6.02
N LEU A 463 -8.98 -15.80 5.32
CA LEU A 463 -9.51 -17.06 5.83
C LEU A 463 -8.40 -18.12 5.88
N ALA A 464 -8.18 -18.72 7.04
CA ALA A 464 -7.29 -19.87 7.19
C ALA A 464 -8.02 -21.21 7.10
N ALA A 465 -9.22 -21.30 7.68
CA ALA A 465 -10.03 -22.51 7.68
C ALA A 465 -11.51 -22.19 7.97
N SER A 466 -12.42 -23.10 7.61
CA SER A 466 -13.86 -23.01 7.90
C SER A 466 -14.45 -24.38 8.20
N GLY A 467 -15.34 -24.52 9.18
CA GLY A 467 -15.80 -25.82 9.65
C GLY A 467 -16.24 -25.82 11.11
N ALA A 468 -16.13 -26.96 11.79
CA ALA A 468 -16.47 -27.08 13.21
C ALA A 468 -15.44 -26.34 14.09
N PRO A 469 -15.85 -25.50 15.07
CA PRO A 469 -14.93 -24.65 15.84
C PRO A 469 -13.74 -25.38 16.46
N THR A 470 -13.96 -26.59 17.00
CA THR A 470 -12.90 -27.39 17.63
C THR A 470 -11.89 -27.96 16.62
N GLU A 471 -12.32 -28.27 15.40
CA GLU A 471 -11.43 -28.72 14.32
C GLU A 471 -10.61 -27.55 13.77
N LEU A 472 -11.16 -26.33 13.77
CA LEU A 472 -10.46 -25.16 13.28
C LEU A 472 -9.20 -24.84 14.08
N LEU A 473 -9.19 -25.11 15.38
CA LEU A 473 -8.01 -24.85 16.20
C LEU A 473 -6.79 -25.67 15.76
N THR A 474 -6.96 -26.83 15.10
CA THR A 474 -5.81 -27.61 14.58
C THR A 474 -5.14 -26.97 13.36
N HIS A 475 -5.73 -25.91 12.80
CA HIS A 475 -5.16 -25.13 11.70
C HIS A 475 -4.39 -23.91 12.18
N LEU A 476 -4.39 -23.62 13.48
CA LEU A 476 -3.50 -22.61 14.03
C LEU A 476 -2.07 -23.12 13.92
N PRO A 477 -1.11 -22.28 13.50
CA PRO A 477 0.30 -22.64 13.61
C PRO A 477 0.67 -23.02 15.06
N ILE A 478 -0.04 -22.42 16.03
CA ILE A 478 0.16 -22.47 17.48
C ILE A 478 -0.34 -23.79 18.13
N ALA A 479 -0.96 -24.70 17.38
CA ALA A 479 -1.67 -25.87 17.91
C ALA A 479 -0.85 -27.16 18.04
#